data_AF-A0A1G2K718-F1
#
_entry.id   AF-A0A1G2K718-F1
#
_cell.length_a   1.000
_cell.length_b   1.000
_cell.length_c   1.000
_cell.angle_alpha   90.00
_cell.angle_beta   90.00
_cell.angle_gamma   90.00
#
_symmetry.space_group_name_H-M   'P 1'
#
loop_
_entity.id
_entity.type
_entity.pdbx_description
1 polymer ?
#
loop_
_entity_poly.entity_id
_entity_poly.type
_entity_poly.pdbx_seq_one_letter_code
_entity_poly.pdbx_strand_id
1 'polypeptide(L)'
;MVHFFYVLLRWRDFVAEVLCIEPSDRDIKLQAIKDYVWRERMRSDITILGYTYRFELGCWGCGEFFNLVECQLLSTKEGYGGWQELKHDGILDGVYEYVTKGRRG
;
A
#
# COMPACT_ATOMS: atom_id res chain seq x y z
N MET A 1 -9.70 43.23 -5.33
CA MET A 1 -9.62 41.85 -4.80
C MET A 1 -9.86 40.75 -5.84
N VAL A 2 -10.21 41.03 -7.11
CA VAL A 2 -10.51 39.99 -8.12
C VAL A 2 -9.25 39.44 -8.81
N HIS A 3 -8.20 40.27 -8.93
CA HIS A 3 -6.98 39.92 -9.66
C HIS A 3 -6.10 38.87 -8.97
N PHE A 4 -6.15 38.79 -7.63
CA PHE A 4 -5.33 37.88 -6.83
C PHE A 4 -5.85 36.43 -6.89
N PHE A 5 -7.18 36.27 -6.90
CA PHE A 5 -7.82 34.95 -7.05
C PHE A 5 -7.57 34.34 -8.43
N TYR A 6 -7.54 35.15 -9.48
CA TYR A 6 -7.29 34.67 -10.84
C TYR A 6 -5.86 34.16 -11.03
N VAL A 7 -4.89 34.80 -10.36
CA VAL A 7 -3.48 34.36 -10.37
C VAL A 7 -3.32 33.07 -9.57
N LEU A 8 -3.98 32.94 -8.42
CA LEU A 8 -3.93 31.72 -7.61
C LEU A 8 -4.60 30.52 -8.29
N LEU A 9 -5.74 30.72 -8.97
CA LEU A 9 -6.40 29.69 -9.77
C LEU A 9 -5.51 29.24 -10.93
N ARG A 10 -4.96 30.20 -11.69
CA ARG A 10 -4.04 29.91 -12.79
C ARG A 10 -2.75 29.23 -12.36
N TRP A 11 -2.24 29.56 -11.17
CA TRP A 11 -1.07 28.90 -10.59
C TRP A 11 -1.41 27.49 -10.11
N ARG A 12 -2.59 27.26 -9.51
CA ARG A 12 -3.06 25.92 -9.15
C ARG A 12 -3.26 25.05 -10.38
N ASP A 13 -3.88 25.60 -11.43
CA ASP A 13 -4.13 24.87 -12.67
C ASP A 13 -2.81 24.61 -13.41
N PHE A 14 -1.87 25.55 -13.41
CA PHE A 14 -0.50 25.36 -13.91
C PHE A 14 0.30 24.33 -13.10
N VAL A 15 0.18 24.34 -11.77
CA VAL A 15 0.81 23.35 -10.88
C VAL A 15 0.20 21.97 -11.12
N ALA A 16 -1.12 21.87 -11.33
CA ALA A 16 -1.77 20.62 -11.70
C ALA A 16 -1.34 20.13 -13.09
N GLU A 17 -1.21 21.02 -14.07
CA GLU A 17 -0.82 20.70 -15.45
C GLU A 17 0.68 20.35 -15.56
N VAL A 18 1.54 20.96 -14.73
CA VAL A 18 2.99 20.70 -14.66
C VAL A 18 3.32 19.50 -13.74
N LEU A 19 2.48 19.21 -12.75
CA LEU A 19 2.63 18.06 -11.84
C LEU A 19 1.62 16.94 -12.13
N CYS A 20 1.15 16.82 -13.37
CA CYS A 20 0.58 15.57 -13.89
C CYS A 20 1.69 14.49 -13.95
N ILE A 21 2.26 14.17 -12.79
CA ILE A 21 3.10 13.00 -12.59
C ILE A 21 2.11 11.85 -12.60
N GLU A 22 1.98 11.21 -13.74
CA GLU A 22 1.26 9.95 -13.80
C GLU A 22 1.85 9.03 -12.73
N PRO A 23 1.01 8.44 -11.86
CA PRO A 23 1.50 7.57 -10.80
C PRO A 23 2.32 6.45 -11.44
N SER A 24 3.49 6.18 -10.88
CA SER A 24 4.32 5.11 -11.40
C SER A 24 3.62 3.77 -11.22
N ASP A 25 3.98 2.76 -12.01
CA ASP A 25 3.49 1.38 -11.84
C ASP A 25 3.68 0.89 -10.39
N ARG A 26 4.79 1.29 -9.75
CA ARG A 26 5.05 1.02 -8.34
C ARG A 26 4.00 1.65 -7.43
N ASP A 27 3.64 2.91 -7.67
CA ASP A 27 2.65 3.64 -6.86
C ASP A 27 1.26 2.99 -7.00
N ILE A 28 0.89 2.59 -8.22
CA ILE A 28 -0.35 1.87 -8.52
C ILE A 28 -0.41 0.55 -7.74
N LYS A 29 0.66 -0.25 -7.81
CA LYS A 29 0.75 -1.53 -7.09
C LYS A 29 0.68 -1.35 -5.58
N LEU A 30 1.44 -0.38 -5.05
CA LEU A 30 1.46 -0.08 -3.63
C LEU A 30 0.08 0.39 -3.14
N GLN A 31 -0.60 1.23 -3.93
CA GLN A 31 -1.94 1.70 -3.59
C GLN A 31 -2.94 0.53 -3.54
N ALA A 32 -2.90 -0.38 -4.50
CA ALA A 32 -3.76 -1.56 -4.50
C ALA A 32 -3.56 -2.45 -3.26
N ILE A 33 -2.31 -2.62 -2.81
CA ILE A 33 -1.98 -3.36 -1.59
C ILE A 33 -2.50 -2.64 -0.34
N LYS A 34 -2.33 -1.32 -0.26
CA LYS A 34 -2.87 -0.50 0.84
C LYS A 34 -4.39 -0.59 0.91
N ASP A 35 -5.07 -0.48 -0.23
CA ASP A 35 -6.53 -0.57 -0.31
C ASP A 35 -7.03 -1.97 0.11
N TYR A 36 -6.30 -3.03 -0.26
CA TYR A 36 -6.58 -4.38 0.23
C TYR A 36 -6.44 -4.47 1.75
N VAL A 37 -5.28 -4.06 2.29
CA VAL A 37 -4.99 -4.14 3.74
C VAL A 37 -5.98 -3.31 4.55
N TRP A 38 -6.34 -2.12 4.08
CA TRP A 38 -7.35 -1.28 4.72
C TRP A 38 -8.71 -1.97 4.80
N ARG A 39 -9.18 -2.54 3.69
CA ARG A 39 -10.46 -3.27 3.65
C ARG A 39 -10.45 -4.47 4.60
N GLU A 40 -9.38 -5.25 4.63
CA GLU A 40 -9.30 -6.45 5.48
C GLU A 40 -9.15 -6.11 6.97
N ARG A 41 -8.46 -5.01 7.31
CA ARG A 41 -8.45 -4.49 8.70
C ARG A 41 -9.84 -4.10 9.16
N MET A 42 -10.59 -3.38 8.33
CA MET A 42 -11.98 -3.00 8.64
C MET A 42 -12.88 -4.21 8.80
N ARG A 43 -12.73 -5.21 7.93
CA ARG A 43 -13.48 -6.47 7.98
C ARG A 43 -13.19 -7.27 9.25
N SER A 44 -11.96 -7.22 9.74
CA SER A 44 -11.47 -8.01 10.88
C SER A 44 -11.39 -7.23 12.20
N ASP A 45 -11.87 -5.98 12.22
CA ASP A 45 -11.83 -5.05 13.36
C ASP A 45 -10.40 -4.87 13.95
N ILE A 46 -9.38 -4.89 13.09
CA ILE A 46 -7.98 -4.71 13.51
C ILE A 46 -7.72 -3.22 13.71
N THR A 47 -7.73 -2.80 14.97
CA THR A 47 -7.54 -1.39 15.37
C THR A 47 -6.14 -1.08 15.90
N ILE A 48 -5.42 -2.10 16.39
CA ILE A 48 -4.09 -1.94 17.00
C ILE A 48 -3.00 -2.43 16.06
N LEU A 49 -2.12 -1.52 15.63
CA LEU A 49 -1.01 -1.80 14.72
C LEU A 49 0.35 -1.71 15.42
N GLY A 50 1.20 -2.70 15.19
CA GLY A 50 2.58 -2.74 15.67
C GLY A 50 3.57 -1.99 14.77
N TYR A 51 4.78 -1.80 15.28
CA TYR A 51 5.91 -1.21 14.55
C TYR A 51 7.00 -2.22 14.20
N THR A 52 6.92 -3.42 14.76
CA THR A 52 7.86 -4.51 14.55
C THR A 52 7.19 -5.62 13.76
N TYR A 53 8.01 -6.46 13.12
CA TYR A 53 7.53 -7.70 12.54
C TYR A 53 6.78 -8.52 13.58
N ARG A 54 5.59 -9.02 13.25
CA ARG A 54 4.88 -9.98 14.10
C ARG A 54 5.29 -11.37 13.67
N PHE A 55 6.36 -11.88 14.27
CA PHE A 55 6.74 -13.28 14.07
C PHE A 55 5.78 -14.14 14.88
N GLU A 56 4.73 -14.68 14.25
CA GLU A 56 4.00 -15.81 14.82
C GLU A 56 4.20 -17.08 13.97
N LEU A 57 4.49 -18.14 14.73
CA LEU A 57 4.91 -19.46 14.34
C LEU A 57 3.75 -20.25 13.71
N GLY A 58 3.92 -20.67 12.46
CA GLY A 58 3.17 -21.80 11.91
C GLY A 58 2.48 -21.53 10.58
N CYS A 59 3.21 -21.68 9.48
CA CYS A 59 2.81 -22.59 8.41
C CYS A 59 3.99 -22.82 7.46
N TRP A 60 4.54 -24.03 7.52
CA TRP A 60 5.33 -24.61 6.47
C TRP A 60 4.49 -24.76 5.19
N GLY A 61 5.03 -24.29 4.07
CA GLY A 61 4.56 -24.65 2.71
C GLY A 61 3.80 -23.53 1.97
N CYS A 62 4.44 -22.99 0.92
CA CYS A 62 3.79 -22.31 -0.21
C CYS A 62 2.97 -21.02 0.03
N GLY A 63 3.33 -20.17 1.01
CA GLY A 63 2.53 -18.98 1.35
C GLY A 63 3.31 -17.69 1.66
N GLU A 64 4.49 -17.45 1.07
CA GLU A 64 5.33 -16.29 1.43
C GLU A 64 4.60 -14.95 1.34
N PHE A 65 3.85 -14.71 0.26
CA PHE A 65 3.05 -13.50 0.10
C PHE A 65 1.78 -13.49 0.97
N PHE A 66 1.19 -14.65 1.23
CA PHE A 66 0.10 -14.79 2.21
C PHE A 66 0.59 -14.37 3.61
N ASN A 67 1.72 -14.89 4.06
CA ASN A 67 2.31 -14.57 5.36
C ASN A 67 2.67 -13.09 5.45
N LEU A 68 3.26 -12.54 4.39
CA LEU A 68 3.57 -11.13 4.33
C LEU A 68 2.29 -10.28 4.46
N VAL A 69 1.26 -10.56 3.66
CA VAL A 69 0.02 -9.76 3.68
C VAL A 69 -0.77 -9.96 4.97
N GLU A 70 -1.15 -11.20 5.24
CA GLU A 70 -2.15 -11.57 6.26
C GLU A 70 -1.56 -11.52 7.67
N CYS A 71 -0.29 -11.89 7.85
CA CYS A 71 0.34 -11.91 9.18
C CYS A 71 1.10 -10.60 9.47
N GLN A 72 1.77 -10.01 8.48
CA GLN A 72 2.58 -8.79 8.69
C GLN A 72 1.84 -7.52 8.33
N LEU A 73 1.44 -7.33 7.08
CA LEU A 73 0.92 -6.04 6.62
C LEU A 73 -0.37 -5.68 7.35
N LEU A 74 -1.29 -6.62 7.57
CA LEU A 74 -2.51 -6.36 8.35
C LEU A 74 -2.22 -5.86 9.77
N SER A 75 -1.16 -6.34 10.42
CA SER A 75 -0.87 -6.11 11.83
C SER A 75 0.15 -5.01 12.11
N THR A 76 0.78 -4.45 11.07
CA THR A 76 1.88 -3.47 11.19
C THR A 76 1.57 -2.12 10.53
N LYS A 77 2.11 -1.02 11.09
CA LYS A 77 1.96 0.31 10.51
C LYS A 77 2.72 0.44 9.20
N GLU A 78 2.13 1.17 8.25
CA GLU A 78 2.78 1.49 6.97
C GLU A 78 4.19 2.08 7.20
N GLY A 79 5.16 1.60 6.43
CA GLY A 79 6.57 1.99 6.54
C GLY A 79 7.39 1.22 7.59
N TYR A 80 6.75 0.37 8.40
CA TYR A 80 7.38 -0.45 9.44
C TYR A 80 7.14 -1.96 9.23
N GLY A 81 7.94 -2.81 9.88
CA GLY A 81 7.77 -4.27 9.79
C GLY A 81 7.76 -4.79 8.36
N GLY A 82 6.79 -5.66 8.03
CA GLY A 82 6.64 -6.26 6.69
C GLY A 82 6.45 -5.25 5.56
N TRP A 83 6.03 -4.01 5.82
CA TRP A 83 5.93 -2.98 4.78
C TRP A 83 7.28 -2.62 4.16
N GLN A 84 8.39 -2.85 4.88
CA GLN A 84 9.72 -2.56 4.35
C GLN A 84 10.12 -3.53 3.24
N GLU A 85 9.54 -4.74 3.21
CA GLU A 85 9.83 -5.73 2.18
C GLU A 85 9.30 -5.30 0.80
N LEU A 86 8.23 -4.50 0.75
CA LEU A 86 7.68 -3.93 -0.48
C LEU A 86 8.61 -2.91 -1.16
N LYS A 87 9.76 -2.59 -0.55
CA LYS A 87 10.85 -1.85 -1.21
C LYS A 87 11.54 -2.68 -2.30
N HIS A 88 11.45 -4.01 -2.22
CA HIS A 88 11.97 -4.90 -3.25
C HIS A 88 10.91 -5.16 -4.32
N ASP A 89 11.22 -4.85 -5.58
CA ASP A 89 10.26 -4.87 -6.68
C ASP A 89 9.66 -6.27 -6.92
N GLY A 90 10.46 -7.33 -6.80
CA GLY A 90 9.96 -8.71 -6.92
C GLY A 90 8.97 -9.09 -5.80
N ILE A 91 9.14 -8.56 -4.60
CA ILE A 91 8.18 -8.78 -3.50
C ILE A 91 6.92 -7.95 -3.75
N LEU A 92 7.07 -6.69 -4.19
CA LEU A 92 5.94 -5.84 -4.53
C LEU A 92 5.06 -6.48 -5.61
N ASP A 93 5.67 -7.03 -6.65
CA ASP A 93 4.95 -7.68 -7.76
C ASP A 93 4.21 -8.94 -7.29
N GLY A 94 4.86 -9.80 -6.51
CA GLY A 94 4.24 -11.01 -5.97
C GLY A 94 3.10 -10.72 -5.00
N VAL A 95 3.27 -9.72 -4.12
CA VAL A 95 2.20 -9.28 -3.21
C VAL A 95 1.05 -8.64 -3.99
N TYR A 96 1.35 -7.80 -4.98
CA TYR A 96 0.33 -7.20 -5.85
C TYR A 96 -0.49 -8.28 -6.57
N GLU A 97 0.17 -9.29 -7.12
CA GLU A 97 -0.50 -10.42 -7.77
C GLU A 97 -1.39 -11.18 -6.79
N TYR A 98 -0.90 -11.44 -5.57
CA TYR A 98 -1.68 -12.09 -4.52
C TYR A 98 -2.96 -11.31 -4.16
N VAL A 99 -2.86 -9.99 -3.94
CA VAL A 99 -4.02 -9.18 -3.53
C VAL A 99 -5.01 -8.89 -4.66
N THR A 100 -4.58 -8.92 -5.92
CA THR A 100 -5.43 -8.61 -7.08
C THR A 100 -6.05 -9.84 -7.73
N LYS A 101 -5.28 -10.93 -7.88
CA LYS A 101 -5.73 -12.18 -8.51
C LYS A 101 -6.29 -13.18 -7.49
N GLY A 102 -6.13 -12.91 -6.20
CA GLY A 102 -6.65 -13.72 -5.10
C GLY A 102 -5.73 -14.90 -4.74
N ARG A 103 -6.06 -15.54 -3.61
CA ARG A 103 -5.34 -16.69 -3.01
C ARG A 103 -5.27 -17.87 -4.00
N ARG A 104 -4.24 -17.91 -4.84
CA ARG A 104 -3.79 -19.17 -5.45
C ARG A 104 -2.98 -19.91 -4.39
N GLY A 105 -3.68 -20.74 -3.62
CA GLY A 105 -3.08 -21.77 -2.79
C GLY A 105 -2.45 -22.86 -3.63
#